data_AF-A0A9Q3X3Y4-F1
#
_entry.id   AF-A0A9Q3X3Y4-F1
#
_cell.length_a   1.000
_cell.length_b   1.000
_cell.length_c   1.000
_cell.angle_alpha   90.00
_cell.angle_beta   90.00
_cell.angle_gamma   90.00
#
_symmetry.space_group_name_H-M   'P 1'
#
loop_
_entity.id
_entity.type
_entity.pdbx_description
1 polymer ?
#
loop_
_entity_poly.entity_id
_entity_poly.type
_entity_poly.pdbx_seq_one_letter_code
_entity_poly.pdbx_strand_id
1 'polypeptide(L)'
;MIDFNNKGFFKLKQNNEYAERVSALLLDGEEVIDAYKAMRDGVVFTTKRIIAVNVQGITGSKKDFTSLPYKNIVAYSVETSGTFDLDSELEIYFSSLGKVKFEFTGKTSIVEISRIISKHLLT
;
A
#
# COMPACT_ATOMS: atom_id res chain seq x y z
N MET A 1 -11.06 -7.33 -8.67
CA MET A 1 -10.75 -6.60 -7.42
C MET A 1 -9.77 -7.45 -6.66
N ILE A 2 -8.69 -6.83 -6.19
CA ILE A 2 -7.63 -7.54 -5.49
C ILE A 2 -8.21 -8.28 -4.27
N ASP A 3 -7.89 -9.56 -4.17
CA ASP A 3 -8.12 -10.32 -2.93
C ASP A 3 -6.98 -9.97 -1.97
N PHE A 4 -7.28 -9.13 -0.99
CA PHE A 4 -6.32 -8.72 0.03
C PHE A 4 -6.02 -9.82 1.06
N ASN A 5 -6.72 -10.95 1.00
CA ASN A 5 -6.35 -12.16 1.75
C ASN A 5 -5.30 -13.02 1.02
N ASN A 6 -4.92 -12.62 -0.20
CA ASN A 6 -3.87 -13.28 -0.96
C ASN A 6 -2.48 -12.98 -0.35
N LYS A 7 -1.59 -13.98 -0.34
CA LYS A 7 -0.22 -13.90 0.21
C LYS A 7 0.67 -12.83 -0.44
N GLY A 8 0.26 -12.23 -1.56
CA GLY A 8 1.01 -11.22 -2.31
C GLY A 8 1.25 -9.90 -1.57
N PHE A 9 0.53 -9.63 -0.48
CA PHE A 9 0.69 -8.41 0.34
C PHE A 9 1.32 -8.67 1.71
N PHE A 10 1.95 -9.83 1.86
CA PHE A 10 2.71 -10.25 3.03
C PHE A 10 4.21 -10.02 2.79
N LYS A 11 4.95 -9.52 3.79
CA LYS A 11 6.41 -9.27 3.74
C LYS A 11 6.84 -8.36 2.57
N LEU A 12 6.10 -7.28 2.40
CA LEU A 12 6.38 -6.23 1.44
C LEU A 12 7.72 -5.53 1.77
N LYS A 13 8.64 -5.49 0.80
CA LYS A 13 9.92 -4.80 0.92
C LYS A 13 9.90 -3.49 0.16
N GLN A 14 10.50 -2.44 0.74
CA GLN A 14 10.62 -1.15 0.09
C GLN A 14 11.32 -1.30 -1.28
N ASN A 15 10.75 -0.69 -2.30
CA ASN A 15 11.26 -0.69 -3.66
C ASN A 15 10.77 0.55 -4.42
N ASN A 16 11.58 1.61 -4.41
CA ASN A 16 11.22 2.89 -5.02
C ASN A 16 10.93 2.76 -6.53
N GLU A 17 11.67 1.92 -7.25
CA GLU A 17 11.46 1.65 -8.68
C GLU A 17 10.09 1.02 -8.97
N TYR A 18 9.44 0.40 -7.98
CA TYR A 18 8.10 -0.18 -8.15
C TYR A 18 7.04 0.89 -8.43
N ALA A 19 7.29 2.14 -7.98
CA ALA A 19 6.44 3.28 -8.26
C ALA A 19 6.22 3.52 -9.76
N GLU A 20 7.21 3.20 -10.61
CA GLU A 20 7.12 3.38 -12.06
C GLU A 20 5.95 2.61 -12.70
N ARG A 21 5.46 1.56 -12.03
CA ARG A 21 4.32 0.78 -12.50
C ARG A 21 3.00 1.54 -12.46
N VAL A 22 2.91 2.60 -11.66
CA VAL A 22 1.70 3.39 -11.47
C VAL A 22 1.82 4.82 -12.00
N SER A 23 2.98 5.23 -12.55
CA SER A 23 3.23 6.61 -13.01
C SER A 23 2.14 7.14 -13.94
N ALA A 24 1.68 6.33 -14.90
CA ALA A 24 0.62 6.70 -15.84
C ALA A 24 -0.79 6.78 -15.22
N LEU A 25 -0.96 6.36 -13.96
CA LEU A 25 -2.23 6.39 -13.22
C LEU A 25 -2.32 7.58 -12.27
N LEU A 26 -1.20 8.28 -12.01
CA LEU A 26 -1.15 9.40 -11.09
C LEU A 26 -1.88 10.61 -11.68
N LEU A 27 -2.58 11.33 -10.83
CA LEU A 27 -3.17 12.62 -11.19
C LEU A 27 -2.09 13.71 -11.22
N ASP A 28 -2.41 14.85 -11.85
CA ASP A 28 -1.57 16.04 -11.77
C ASP A 28 -1.39 16.47 -10.30
N GLY A 29 -0.14 16.58 -9.85
CA GLY A 29 0.22 16.89 -8.46
C GLY A 29 -0.02 15.76 -7.46
N GLU A 30 -0.38 14.54 -7.89
CA GLU A 30 -0.34 13.34 -7.06
C GLU A 30 1.10 12.80 -7.02
N GLU A 31 1.72 12.87 -5.83
CA GLU A 31 3.12 12.48 -5.64
C GLU A 31 3.20 11.11 -4.97
N VAL A 32 4.23 10.33 -5.33
CA VAL A 32 4.53 9.05 -4.68
C VAL A 32 5.27 9.33 -3.37
N ILE A 33 4.79 8.73 -2.29
CA ILE A 33 5.43 8.77 -0.97
C ILE A 33 6.42 7.62 -0.86
N ASP A 34 5.93 6.41 -1.14
CA ASP A 34 6.71 5.20 -1.00
C ASP A 34 6.09 4.05 -1.79
N ALA A 35 6.89 3.04 -2.12
CA ALA A 35 6.47 1.88 -2.88
C ALA A 35 7.10 0.61 -2.32
N TYR A 36 6.31 -0.46 -2.28
CA TYR A 36 6.71 -1.74 -1.73
C TYR A 36 6.27 -2.87 -2.63
N LYS A 37 7.04 -3.97 -2.63
CA LYS A 37 6.72 -5.15 -3.41
C LYS A 37 6.97 -6.44 -2.63
N ALA A 38 6.20 -7.46 -2.96
CA ALA A 38 6.46 -8.84 -2.58
C ALA A 38 6.29 -9.73 -3.82
N MET A 39 7.35 -10.47 -4.16
CA MET A 39 7.45 -11.21 -5.42
C MET A 39 7.23 -10.31 -6.65
N ARG A 40 6.01 -10.32 -7.21
CA ARG A 40 5.61 -9.52 -8.38
C ARG A 40 4.54 -8.49 -8.06
N ASP A 41 3.82 -8.70 -6.96
CA ASP A 41 2.75 -7.82 -6.51
C ASP A 41 3.33 -6.73 -5.62
N GLY A 42 2.57 -5.68 -5.38
CA GLY A 42 3.06 -4.59 -4.55
C GLY A 42 2.05 -3.49 -4.36
N VAL A 43 2.45 -2.49 -3.59
CA VAL A 43 1.61 -1.39 -3.17
C VAL A 43 2.39 -0.08 -3.28
N VAL A 44 1.73 0.96 -3.77
CA VAL A 44 2.28 2.30 -3.88
C VAL A 44 1.42 3.25 -3.05
N PHE A 45 2.05 3.99 -2.15
CA PHE A 45 1.41 5.04 -1.36
C PHE A 45 1.65 6.37 -2.05
N THR A 46 0.59 7.11 -2.32
CA THR A 46 0.65 8.44 -2.95
C THR A 46 0.07 9.49 -2.01
N THR A 47 0.19 10.77 -2.33
CA THR A 47 -0.44 11.84 -1.55
C THR A 47 -1.98 11.82 -1.56
N LYS A 48 -2.64 10.86 -2.24
CA LYS A 48 -4.11 10.78 -2.36
C LYS A 48 -4.71 9.42 -1.99
N ARG A 49 -3.98 8.33 -2.22
CA ARG A 49 -4.52 6.96 -2.15
C ARG A 49 -3.41 5.92 -2.00
N ILE A 50 -3.84 4.70 -1.70
CA ILE A 50 -3.02 3.50 -1.84
C ILE A 50 -3.37 2.86 -3.19
N ILE A 51 -2.37 2.48 -3.98
CA ILE A 51 -2.55 1.76 -5.24
C ILE A 51 -1.94 0.36 -5.06
N ALA A 52 -2.81 -0.65 -4.94
CA ALA A 52 -2.39 -2.04 -4.91
C ALA A 52 -2.29 -2.59 -6.35
N VAL A 53 -1.21 -3.30 -6.63
CA VAL A 53 -0.87 -3.83 -7.95
C VAL A 53 -0.76 -5.35 -7.86
N ASN A 54 -1.61 -6.06 -8.59
CA ASN A 54 -1.56 -7.51 -8.75
C ASN A 54 -1.12 -7.87 -10.17
N VAL A 55 -0.04 -8.62 -10.30
CA VAL A 55 0.52 -9.07 -11.58
C VAL A 55 -0.04 -10.46 -11.92
N GLN A 56 -0.83 -10.52 -12.99
CA GLN A 56 -1.56 -11.71 -13.40
C GLN A 56 -0.86 -12.49 -14.51
N GLY A 57 -1.10 -13.80 -14.54
CA GLY A 57 -0.62 -14.70 -15.58
C GLY A 57 0.87 -15.02 -15.48
N ILE A 58 1.32 -15.86 -16.43
CA ILE A 58 2.70 -16.37 -16.47
C ILE A 58 3.67 -15.26 -16.89
N THR A 59 3.34 -14.53 -17.96
CA THR A 59 4.18 -13.46 -18.50
C THR A 59 4.16 -12.18 -17.66
N GLY A 60 3.18 -12.02 -16.76
CA GLY A 60 3.01 -10.81 -15.95
C GLY A 60 2.65 -9.55 -16.74
N SER A 61 2.23 -9.72 -17.99
CA SER A 61 1.82 -8.63 -18.88
C SER A 61 0.52 -7.97 -18.42
N LYS A 62 -0.42 -8.75 -17.89
CA LYS A 62 -1.67 -8.25 -17.32
C LYS A 62 -1.45 -7.82 -15.87
N LYS A 63 -1.90 -6.61 -15.54
CA LYS A 63 -1.83 -6.03 -14.19
C LYS A 63 -3.22 -5.55 -13.79
N ASP A 64 -3.64 -5.88 -12.57
CA ASP A 64 -4.84 -5.32 -11.94
C ASP A 64 -4.40 -4.25 -10.92
N PHE A 65 -4.99 -3.07 -11.02
CA PHE A 65 -4.68 -1.92 -10.17
C PHE A 65 -5.91 -1.56 -9.35
N THR A 66 -5.82 -1.69 -8.03
CA THR A 66 -6.90 -1.28 -7.13
C THR A 66 -6.49 0.01 -6.42
N SER A 67 -7.25 1.08 -6.67
CA SER A 67 -7.09 2.35 -5.95
C SER A 67 -7.94 2.35 -4.68
N LEU A 68 -7.31 2.66 -3.55
CA LEU A 68 -7.92 2.77 -2.23
C LEU A 68 -7.75 4.20 -1.72
N PRO A 69 -8.72 5.11 -1.98
CA PRO A 69 -8.62 6.51 -1.57
C PRO A 69 -8.59 6.65 -0.04
N TYR A 70 -7.73 7.53 0.48
CA TYR A 70 -7.64 7.73 1.92
C TYR A 70 -8.94 8.23 2.54
N LYS A 71 -9.66 9.12 1.84
CA LYS A 71 -10.96 9.66 2.28
C LYS A 71 -12.04 8.62 2.56
N ASN A 72 -11.89 7.39 2.08
CA ASN A 72 -12.86 6.30 2.27
C ASN A 72 -12.49 5.36 3.42
N ILE A 73 -11.34 5.60 4.08
CA ILE A 73 -10.90 4.84 5.25
C ILE A 73 -11.75 5.29 6.45
N VAL A 74 -12.33 4.35 7.18
CA VAL A 74 -13.10 4.64 8.41
C VAL A 74 -12.28 4.44 9.69
N ALA A 75 -11.27 3.59 9.64
CA ALA A 75 -10.30 3.39 10.71
C ALA A 75 -9.00 2.82 10.13
N TYR A 76 -7.88 3.06 10.81
CA TYR A 76 -6.62 2.39 10.49
C TYR A 76 -5.79 2.19 11.76
N SER A 77 -4.92 1.19 11.74
CA SER A 77 -3.97 0.86 12.80
C SER A 77 -2.58 0.73 12.21
N VAL A 78 -1.58 1.18 12.97
CA VAL A 78 -0.17 1.12 12.59
C VAL A 78 0.61 0.44 13.70
N GLU A 79 1.31 -0.64 13.35
CA GLU A 79 2.28 -1.32 14.20
C GLU A 79 3.69 -1.07 13.64
N THR A 80 4.58 -0.54 14.47
CA THR A 80 5.98 -0.28 14.09
C THR A 80 6.87 -1.47 14.44
N SER A 81 7.92 -1.69 13.65
CA SER A 81 8.97 -2.67 13.97
C SER A 81 9.63 -2.38 15.32
N GLY A 82 9.86 -3.42 16.10
CA GLY A 82 10.62 -3.37 17.34
C GLY A 82 12.11 -3.68 17.12
N THR A 83 12.87 -3.75 18.21
CA THR A 83 14.31 -4.08 18.14
C THR A 83 14.56 -5.52 17.68
N PHE A 84 13.63 -6.43 17.93
CA PHE A 84 13.75 -7.86 17.61
C PHE A 84 12.84 -8.33 16.47
N ASP A 85 11.74 -7.63 16.23
CA ASP A 85 10.84 -7.86 15.09
C ASP A 85 10.99 -6.73 14.09
N LEU A 86 11.48 -7.07 12.89
CA LEU A 86 11.79 -6.12 11.83
C LEU A 86 10.56 -5.82 10.95
N ASP A 87 9.41 -6.38 11.28
CA ASP A 87 8.20 -6.18 10.51
C ASP A 87 7.37 -5.02 11.05
N SER A 88 6.63 -4.38 10.17
CA SER A 88 5.65 -3.36 10.52
C SER A 88 4.34 -3.67 9.85
N GLU A 89 3.25 -3.24 10.45
CA GLU A 89 1.91 -3.57 9.99
C GLU A 89 1.07 -2.32 9.79
N LEU A 90 0.27 -2.34 8.72
CA LEU A 90 -0.79 -1.37 8.47
C LEU A 90 -2.10 -2.13 8.26
N GLU A 91 -3.04 -1.95 9.19
CA GLU A 91 -4.42 -2.42 9.02
C GLU A 91 -5.32 -1.24 8.68
N ILE A 92 -6.18 -1.40 7.68
CA ILE A 92 -7.06 -0.35 7.18
C ILE A 92 -8.47 -0.91 7.06
N TYR A 93 -9.45 -0.16 7.52
CA TYR A 93 -10.85 -0.53 7.48
C TYR A 93 -11.61 0.40 6.53
N PHE A 94 -12.29 -0.20 5.57
CA PHE A 94 -13.19 0.47 4.64
C PHE A 94 -14.62 -0.02 4.86
N SER A 95 -15.61 0.87 4.83
CA SER A 95 -17.01 0.52 5.15
C SER A 95 -17.58 -0.62 4.30
N SER A 96 -17.27 -0.66 3.00
CA SER A 96 -17.85 -1.62 2.05
C SER A 96 -16.87 -2.73 1.60
N LEU A 97 -15.57 -2.52 1.80
CA LEU A 97 -14.52 -3.47 1.40
C LEU A 97 -14.03 -4.32 2.58
N GLY A 98 -14.25 -3.87 3.82
CA GLY A 98 -13.77 -4.55 5.01
C GLY A 98 -12.31 -4.20 5.34
N LYS A 99 -11.61 -5.14 5.98
CA LYS A 99 -10.22 -4.97 6.43
C LYS A 99 -9.24 -5.27 5.29
N VAL A 100 -8.28 -4.36 5.09
CA VAL A 100 -7.10 -4.54 4.25
C VAL A 100 -5.87 -4.49 5.13
N LYS A 101 -4.99 -5.47 4.98
CA LYS A 101 -3.76 -5.60 5.78
C LYS A 101 -2.54 -5.55 4.87
N PHE A 102 -1.54 -4.76 5.27
CA PHE A 102 -0.21 -4.76 4.66
C PHE A 102 0.83 -5.06 5.73
N GLU A 103 1.70 -6.04 5.44
CA GLU A 103 2.83 -6.36 6.31
C GLU A 103 4.13 -6.03 5.58
N PHE A 104 4.94 -5.17 6.18
CA PHE A 104 6.22 -4.71 5.66
C PHE A 104 7.35 -5.40 6.39
N THR A 105 8.48 -5.61 5.72
CA THR A 105 9.68 -6.15 6.36
C THR A 105 10.90 -5.27 6.05
N GLY A 106 11.71 -5.01 7.06
CA GLY A 106 12.86 -4.12 6.96
C GLY A 106 12.47 -2.64 6.99
N LYS A 107 13.11 -1.81 6.17
CA LYS A 107 12.86 -0.35 6.18
C LYS A 107 11.44 -0.05 5.68
N THR A 108 10.71 0.75 6.44
CA THR A 108 9.37 1.25 6.08
C THR A 108 9.21 2.70 6.50
N SER A 109 8.40 3.45 5.76
CA SER A 109 8.01 4.84 6.04
C SER A 109 6.67 4.88 6.78
N ILE A 110 6.39 3.89 7.63
CA ILE A 110 5.08 3.66 8.26
C ILE A 110 4.56 4.87 9.04
N VAL A 111 5.45 5.63 9.67
CA VAL A 111 5.09 6.87 10.40
C VAL A 111 4.62 7.96 9.44
N GLU A 112 5.28 8.12 8.30
CA GLU A 112 4.89 9.10 7.27
C GLU A 112 3.57 8.70 6.61
N ILE A 113 3.41 7.42 6.28
CA ILE A 113 2.15 6.86 5.77
C ILE A 113 1.00 7.16 6.76
N SER A 114 1.22 6.92 8.06
CA SER A 114 0.24 7.25 9.09
C SER A 114 -0.15 8.72 9.09
N ARG A 115 0.82 9.64 9.03
CA ARG A 115 0.56 11.08 9.00
C ARG A 115 -0.26 11.49 7.78
N ILE A 116 -0.03 10.88 6.63
CA ILE A 116 -0.74 11.21 5.39
C ILE A 116 -2.17 10.69 5.41
N ILE A 117 -2.38 9.47 5.91
CA ILE A 117 -3.74 8.95 6.14
C ILE A 117 -4.48 9.86 7.13
N SER A 118 -3.88 10.16 8.28
CA SER A 118 -4.43 11.07 9.28
C SER A 118 -4.80 12.45 8.69
N LYS A 119 -3.93 13.04 7.88
CA LYS A 119 -4.20 14.32 7.23
C LYS A 119 -5.48 14.26 6.38
N HIS A 120 -5.72 13.19 5.64
CA HIS A 120 -6.91 13.08 4.81
C HIS A 120 -8.20 12.76 5.58
N LEU A 121 -8.07 12.16 6.76
CA LEU A 121 -9.23 11.75 7.57
C LEU A 121 -9.65 12.80 8.61
N LEU A 122 -8.71 13.63 9.06
CA LEU A 122 -8.89 14.50 10.23
C LEU A 122 -8.82 16.00 9.89
N THR A 123 -8.53 16.37 8.64
CA THR A 123 -8.51 17.77 8.17
C THR A 123 -9.28 17.90 6.87
#